data_AF-A0A2Y9C6S1-F1
#
_entry.id   AF-A0A2Y9C6S1-F1
#
_cell.length_a   1.000
_cell.length_b   1.000
_cell.length_c   1.000
_cell.angle_alpha   90.00
_cell.angle_beta   90.00
_cell.angle_gamma   90.00
#
_symmetry.space_group_name_H-M   'P 1'
#
loop_
_entity.id
_entity.type
_entity.pdbx_description
1 polymer ?
#
loop_
_entity_poly.entity_id
_entity_poly.type
_entity_poly.pdbx_seq_one_letter_code
_entity_poly.pdbx_strand_id
1 'polypeptide(L)'
;MISTISQREDPLGLDQIEDKYELALQLFEVRLMIEPEIAGLACKNATDGELKTLKRLCEETERLYVSGTEHINKDIEFHTCIARCSKNQVVELLVPVINTAVLTFANVTHRLLMEETIKTHRAITEAILNRDSVGAKCAMITHLTYNRQAIMKLLEERN
;
A
#
# COMPACT_ATOMS: atom_id res chain seq x y z
N MET A 1 20.13 -25.43 -9.50
CA MET A 1 20.63 -24.16 -10.06
C MET A 1 20.23 -23.09 -9.05
N ILE A 2 21.17 -22.65 -8.20
CA ILE A 2 20.89 -21.61 -7.22
C ILE A 2 20.90 -20.31 -8.00
N SER A 3 19.72 -19.72 -8.21
CA SER A 3 19.58 -18.44 -8.89
C SER A 3 20.16 -17.36 -7.98
N THR A 4 21.41 -16.97 -8.23
CA THR A 4 21.98 -15.73 -7.71
C THR A 4 21.25 -14.56 -8.34
N ILE A 5 20.11 -14.20 -7.74
CA ILE A 5 19.52 -12.88 -7.95
C ILE A 5 20.58 -11.88 -7.48
N SER A 6 21.05 -11.06 -8.41
CA SER A 6 22.05 -10.03 -8.16
C SER A 6 21.52 -9.08 -7.09
N GLN A 7 22.35 -8.64 -6.14
CA GLN A 7 22.06 -7.57 -5.16
C GLN A 7 21.57 -6.25 -5.80
N ARG A 8 21.56 -6.15 -7.13
CA ARG A 8 20.98 -5.03 -7.89
C ARG A 8 19.45 -5.07 -8.06
N GLU A 9 18.81 -6.23 -7.96
CA GLU A 9 17.37 -6.37 -8.21
C GLU A 9 16.54 -6.31 -6.91
N ASP A 10 17.08 -6.81 -5.81
CA ASP A 10 16.50 -6.70 -4.46
C ASP A 10 17.55 -6.10 -3.50
N PRO A 11 17.66 -4.76 -3.41
CA PRO A 11 18.67 -4.11 -2.59
C PRO A 11 18.47 -4.32 -1.08
N LEU A 12 17.32 -4.83 -0.66
CA LEU A 12 17.00 -5.10 0.75
C LEU A 12 17.03 -6.59 1.11
N GLY A 13 17.15 -7.49 0.13
CA GLY A 13 17.19 -8.93 0.34
C GLY A 13 15.88 -9.52 0.90
N LEU A 14 14.74 -8.86 0.68
CA LEU A 14 13.41 -9.31 1.14
C LEU A 14 13.01 -10.65 0.50
N ASP A 15 13.53 -10.97 -0.68
CA ASP A 15 13.28 -12.25 -1.37
C ASP A 15 13.86 -13.46 -0.60
N GLN A 16 14.86 -13.23 0.25
CA GLN A 16 15.50 -14.28 1.06
C GLN A 16 14.65 -14.71 2.25
N ILE A 17 13.57 -13.98 2.55
CA ILE A 17 12.64 -14.32 3.63
C ILE A 17 11.61 -15.33 3.09
N GLU A 18 11.74 -16.58 3.53
CA GLU A 18 10.93 -17.71 3.06
C GLU A 18 9.48 -17.64 3.56
N ASP A 19 9.25 -17.30 4.84
CA ASP A 19 7.89 -17.20 5.39
C ASP A 19 7.22 -15.90 4.93
N LYS A 20 6.34 -16.01 3.93
CA LYS A 20 5.62 -14.88 3.36
C LYS A 20 4.61 -14.23 4.31
N TYR A 21 4.11 -14.96 5.32
CA TYR A 21 3.22 -14.39 6.33
C TYR A 21 4.00 -13.56 7.34
N GLU A 22 5.15 -14.06 7.80
CA GLU A 22 6.05 -13.31 8.67
C GLU A 22 6.57 -12.06 7.96
N LEU A 23 7.02 -12.20 6.71
CA LEU A 23 7.43 -11.08 5.87
C LEU A 23 6.31 -10.03 5.73
N ALA A 24 5.07 -10.46 5.49
CA ALA A 24 3.94 -9.55 5.39
C ALA A 24 3.72 -8.77 6.71
N LEU A 25 3.84 -9.41 7.87
CA LEU A 25 3.73 -8.72 9.16
C LEU A 25 4.87 -7.74 9.42
N GLN A 26 6.11 -8.09 9.08
CA GLN A 26 7.25 -7.18 9.23
C GLN A 26 7.11 -5.97 8.29
N LEU A 27 6.67 -6.20 7.05
CA LEU A 27 6.39 -5.13 6.10
C LEU A 27 5.18 -4.27 6.52
N PHE A 28 4.17 -4.85 7.17
CA PHE A 28 3.07 -4.09 7.79
C PHE A 28 3.63 -3.02 8.74
N GLU A 29 4.54 -3.42 9.64
CA GLU A 29 5.08 -2.52 10.67
C GLU A 29 5.79 -1.34 10.03
N VAL A 30 6.59 -1.58 9.00
CA VAL A 30 7.25 -0.51 8.23
C VAL A 30 6.22 0.40 7.55
N ARG A 31 5.22 -0.16 6.87
CA ARG A 31 4.15 0.63 6.22
C ARG A 31 3.42 1.50 7.25
N LEU A 32 3.11 0.97 8.44
CA LEU A 32 2.42 1.71 9.49
C LEU A 32 3.25 2.88 10.02
N MET A 33 4.58 2.75 10.07
CA MET A 33 5.47 3.83 10.49
C MET A 33 5.53 4.97 9.46
N ILE A 34 5.45 4.66 8.15
CA ILE A 34 5.78 5.65 7.10
C ILE A 34 4.56 6.13 6.30
N GLU A 35 3.65 5.25 5.90
CA GLU A 35 2.58 5.59 4.95
C GLU A 35 1.56 6.60 5.48
N PRO A 36 1.15 6.57 6.77
CA PRO A 36 0.29 7.62 7.31
C PRO A 36 0.93 9.00 7.20
N GLU A 37 2.21 9.13 7.57
CA GLU A 37 2.94 10.41 7.49
C GLU A 37 3.12 10.86 6.03
N ILE A 38 3.40 9.92 5.13
CA ILE A 38 3.46 10.16 3.69
C ILE A 38 2.11 10.68 3.16
N ALA A 39 0.99 10.08 3.54
CA ALA A 39 -0.35 10.55 3.16
C ALA A 39 -0.61 11.96 3.70
N GLY A 40 -0.19 12.24 4.94
CA GLY A 40 -0.26 13.57 5.53
C GLY A 40 0.58 14.62 4.77
N LEU A 41 1.75 14.25 4.24
CA LEU A 41 2.58 15.09 3.37
C LEU A 41 1.94 15.28 1.99
N ALA A 42 1.33 14.22 1.43
CA ALA A 42 0.61 14.30 0.16
C ALA A 42 -0.52 15.34 0.21
N CYS A 43 -1.26 15.43 1.33
CA CYS A 43 -2.24 16.50 1.52
C CYS A 43 -1.62 17.89 1.35
N LYS A 44 -0.41 18.12 1.85
CA LYS A 44 0.23 19.45 1.80
C LYS A 44 0.86 19.76 0.44
N ASN A 45 1.42 18.76 -0.22
CA ASN A 45 2.38 18.97 -1.31
C ASN A 45 1.88 18.55 -2.70
N ALA A 46 0.79 17.77 -2.79
CA ALA A 46 0.26 17.31 -4.07
C ALA A 46 -0.21 18.49 -4.93
N THR A 47 0.13 18.47 -6.23
CA THR A 47 -0.42 19.41 -7.22
C THR A 47 -1.82 18.99 -7.65
N ASP A 48 -2.59 19.90 -8.27
CA ASP A 48 -3.94 19.59 -8.74
C ASP A 48 -3.96 18.46 -9.79
N GLY A 49 -2.93 18.36 -10.64
CA GLY A 49 -2.78 17.28 -11.60
C GLY A 49 -2.54 15.92 -10.93
N GLU A 50 -1.80 15.91 -9.83
CA GLU A 50 -1.55 14.72 -9.03
C GLU A 50 -2.79 14.30 -8.24
N LEU A 51 -3.57 15.25 -7.69
CA LEU A 51 -4.85 14.96 -7.06
C LEU A 51 -5.84 14.30 -8.03
N LYS A 52 -5.90 14.78 -9.27
CA LYS A 52 -6.71 14.15 -10.33
C LYS A 52 -6.23 12.74 -10.65
N THR A 53 -4.91 12.54 -10.68
CA THR A 53 -4.30 11.22 -10.89
C THR A 53 -4.63 10.26 -9.75
N LEU A 54 -4.49 10.70 -8.50
CA LEU A 54 -4.81 9.91 -7.31
C LEU A 54 -6.28 9.47 -7.32
N LYS A 55 -7.20 10.41 -7.58
CA LYS A 55 -8.63 10.10 -7.69
C LYS A 55 -8.91 9.06 -8.77
N ARG A 56 -8.34 9.24 -9.97
CA ARG A 56 -8.49 8.28 -11.07
C ARG A 56 -7.96 6.89 -10.69
N LEU A 57 -6.81 6.81 -10.04
CA LEU A 57 -6.23 5.54 -9.60
C LEU A 57 -7.12 4.85 -8.56
N CYS A 58 -7.68 5.59 -7.60
CA CYS A 58 -8.65 5.06 -6.65
C CYS A 58 -9.86 4.42 -7.38
N GLU A 59 -10.45 5.15 -8.33
CA GLU A 59 -11.60 4.68 -9.10
C GLU A 59 -11.27 3.48 -10.01
N GLU A 60 -10.10 3.46 -10.63
CA GLU A 60 -9.62 2.32 -11.44
C GLU A 60 -9.43 1.07 -10.59
N THR A 61 -8.78 1.22 -9.44
CA THR A 61 -8.53 0.14 -8.49
C THR A 61 -9.85 -0.47 -8.00
N GLU A 62 -10.78 0.38 -7.59
CA GLU A 62 -12.12 -0.03 -7.18
C GLU A 62 -12.85 -0.82 -8.27
N ARG A 63 -12.84 -0.32 -9.52
CA ARG A 63 -13.48 -1.02 -10.64
C ARG A 63 -12.93 -2.44 -10.81
N LEU A 64 -11.61 -2.63 -10.67
CA LEU A 64 -10.98 -3.95 -10.78
C LEU A 64 -11.34 -4.86 -9.61
N TYR A 65 -11.45 -4.31 -8.40
CA TYR A 65 -11.96 -5.04 -7.24
C TYR A 65 -13.38 -5.54 -7.48
N VAL A 66 -14.30 -4.65 -7.89
CA VAL A 66 -15.71 -4.98 -8.13
C VAL A 66 -15.88 -5.94 -9.31
N SER A 67 -15.07 -5.83 -10.36
CA SER A 67 -15.20 -6.68 -11.55
C SER A 67 -14.57 -8.06 -11.42
N GLY A 68 -13.91 -8.37 -10.30
CA GLY A 68 -13.20 -9.65 -10.16
C GLY A 68 -11.88 -9.73 -10.94
N THR A 69 -11.39 -8.62 -11.49
CA THR A 69 -10.16 -8.59 -12.31
C THR A 69 -8.91 -8.45 -11.44
N GLU A 70 -7.73 -8.75 -11.99
CA GLU A 70 -6.42 -8.45 -11.41
C GLU A 70 -6.36 -6.94 -11.03
N HIS A 71 -5.98 -6.63 -9.80
CA HIS A 71 -6.03 -5.29 -9.18
C HIS A 71 -4.72 -4.86 -8.51
N ILE A 72 -3.79 -5.81 -8.26
CA ILE A 72 -2.57 -5.62 -7.48
C ILE A 72 -1.71 -4.50 -8.07
N ASN A 73 -1.55 -4.48 -9.40
CA ASN A 73 -0.78 -3.42 -10.06
C ASN A 73 -1.38 -2.03 -9.82
N LYS A 74 -2.72 -1.93 -9.72
CA LYS A 74 -3.39 -0.66 -9.46
C LYS A 74 -3.33 -0.24 -7.99
N ASP A 75 -3.33 -1.19 -7.05
CA ASP A 75 -3.00 -0.89 -5.65
C ASP A 75 -1.56 -0.33 -5.55
N ILE A 76 -0.59 -0.95 -6.22
CA ILE A 76 0.80 -0.48 -6.25
C ILE A 76 0.89 0.94 -6.84
N GLU A 77 0.24 1.20 -7.97
CA GLU A 77 0.19 2.53 -8.57
C GLU A 77 -0.44 3.56 -7.64
N PHE A 78 -1.51 3.19 -6.92
CA PHE A 78 -2.20 4.04 -5.95
C PHE A 78 -1.27 4.46 -4.80
N HIS A 79 -0.64 3.49 -4.12
CA HIS A 79 0.31 3.77 -3.03
C HIS A 79 1.54 4.54 -3.52
N THR A 80 2.08 4.20 -4.69
CA THR A 80 3.19 4.94 -5.33
C THR A 80 2.80 6.39 -5.61
N CYS A 81 1.57 6.64 -6.05
CA CYS A 81 1.08 8.00 -6.31
C CYS A 81 1.05 8.83 -5.02
N ILE A 82 0.51 8.29 -3.92
CA ILE A 82 0.51 8.95 -2.61
C ILE A 82 1.95 9.24 -2.16
N ALA A 83 2.85 8.26 -2.29
CA ALA A 83 4.26 8.41 -1.96
C ALA A 83 4.92 9.57 -2.71
N ARG A 84 4.73 9.67 -4.03
CA ARG A 84 5.26 10.77 -4.85
C ARG A 84 4.62 12.11 -4.53
N CYS A 85 3.33 12.12 -4.19
CA CYS A 85 2.61 13.33 -3.77
C CYS A 85 3.21 13.96 -2.51
N SER A 86 3.94 13.19 -1.68
CA SER A 86 4.64 13.73 -0.50
C SER A 86 5.73 14.75 -0.85
N LYS A 87 6.25 14.74 -2.10
CA LYS A 87 7.39 15.55 -2.56
C LYS A 87 8.66 15.38 -1.70
N ASN A 88 8.77 14.26 -1.02
CA ASN A 88 9.96 13.92 -0.24
C ASN A 88 10.83 12.95 -1.04
N GLN A 89 12.02 13.40 -1.45
CA GLN A 89 12.95 12.59 -2.26
C GLN A 89 13.37 11.29 -1.57
N VAL A 90 13.44 11.27 -0.23
CA VAL A 90 13.76 10.04 0.50
C VAL A 90 12.60 9.05 0.42
N VAL A 91 11.35 9.52 0.43
CA VAL A 91 10.17 8.67 0.24
C VAL A 91 10.19 8.02 -1.15
N GLU A 92 10.64 8.73 -2.18
CA GLU A 92 10.78 8.14 -3.53
C GLU A 92 11.76 6.95 -3.54
N LEU A 93 12.85 7.01 -2.77
CA LEU A 93 13.79 5.91 -2.61
C LEU A 93 13.20 4.73 -1.85
N LEU A 94 12.17 4.96 -1.03
CA LEU A 94 11.46 3.92 -0.26
C LEU A 94 10.28 3.30 -0.99
N VAL A 95 9.85 3.87 -2.14
CA VAL A 95 8.75 3.32 -2.96
C VAL A 95 8.90 1.82 -3.27
N PRO A 96 10.09 1.28 -3.62
CA PRO A 96 10.24 -0.15 -3.83
C PRO A 96 9.82 -0.99 -2.62
N VAL A 97 10.08 -0.53 -1.40
CA VAL A 97 9.67 -1.22 -0.15
C VAL A 97 8.17 -1.24 -0.01
N ILE A 98 7.52 -0.10 -0.26
CA ILE A 98 6.05 0.03 -0.24
C ILE A 98 5.44 -0.92 -1.28
N ASN A 99 6.00 -0.96 -2.48
CA ASN A 99 5.51 -1.79 -3.58
C ASN A 99 5.64 -3.28 -3.27
N THR A 100 6.81 -3.72 -2.77
CA THR A 100 7.00 -5.10 -2.33
C THR A 100 5.99 -5.46 -1.25
N ALA A 101 5.80 -4.57 -0.27
CA ALA A 101 4.83 -4.82 0.79
C ALA A 101 3.41 -4.99 0.22
N VAL A 102 2.90 -4.02 -0.56
CA VAL A 102 1.57 -4.08 -1.19
C VAL A 102 1.39 -5.39 -1.98
N LEU A 103 2.38 -5.78 -2.78
CA LEU A 103 2.39 -7.04 -3.52
C LEU A 103 2.30 -8.26 -2.59
N THR A 104 3.12 -8.31 -1.54
CA THR A 104 3.09 -9.39 -0.54
C THR A 104 1.72 -9.49 0.14
N PHE A 105 1.14 -8.37 0.59
CA PHE A 105 -0.19 -8.35 1.21
C PHE A 105 -1.27 -8.87 0.26
N ALA A 106 -1.31 -8.37 -0.96
CA ALA A 106 -2.36 -8.73 -1.91
C ALA A 106 -2.28 -10.21 -2.31
N ASN A 107 -1.06 -10.76 -2.43
CA ASN A 107 -0.84 -12.18 -2.67
C ASN A 107 -1.22 -13.06 -1.47
N VAL A 108 -0.97 -12.63 -0.24
CA VAL A 108 -1.36 -13.41 0.95
C VAL A 108 -2.88 -13.38 1.19
N THR A 109 -3.52 -12.24 0.94
CA THR A 109 -4.93 -12.03 1.29
C THR A 109 -5.93 -12.32 0.18
N HIS A 110 -5.50 -12.51 -1.07
CA HIS A 110 -6.33 -12.96 -2.21
C HIS A 110 -7.75 -12.36 -2.28
N ARG A 111 -7.90 -11.04 -2.04
CA ARG A 111 -9.17 -10.26 -2.04
C ARG A 111 -10.08 -10.40 -0.80
N LEU A 112 -9.64 -11.04 0.28
CA LEU A 112 -10.44 -11.15 1.52
C LEU A 112 -10.91 -9.81 2.09
N LEU A 113 -10.21 -8.71 1.75
CA LEU A 113 -10.45 -7.36 2.24
C LEU A 113 -11.01 -6.40 1.17
N MET A 114 -11.70 -6.91 0.16
CA MET A 114 -12.18 -6.08 -0.95
C MET A 114 -12.97 -4.84 -0.48
N GLU A 115 -13.98 -5.03 0.37
CA GLU A 115 -14.86 -3.93 0.80
C GLU A 115 -14.11 -2.93 1.68
N GLU A 116 -13.28 -3.43 2.60
CA GLU A 116 -12.45 -2.64 3.50
C GLU A 116 -11.41 -1.82 2.72
N THR A 117 -10.73 -2.42 1.74
CA THR A 117 -9.75 -1.75 0.89
C THR A 117 -10.42 -0.65 0.06
N ILE A 118 -11.53 -0.94 -0.63
CA ILE A 118 -12.27 0.07 -1.40
C ILE A 118 -12.65 1.25 -0.50
N LYS A 119 -13.27 0.95 0.65
CA LYS A 119 -13.75 1.98 1.59
C LYS A 119 -12.62 2.85 2.10
N THR A 120 -11.49 2.24 2.45
CA THR A 120 -10.35 2.97 3.01
C THR A 120 -9.55 3.72 1.95
N HIS A 121 -9.40 3.20 0.73
CA HIS A 121 -8.79 3.92 -0.40
C HIS A 121 -9.58 5.19 -0.75
N ARG A 122 -10.91 5.10 -0.76
CA ARG A 122 -11.78 6.28 -0.92
C ARG A 122 -11.56 7.30 0.18
N ALA A 123 -11.55 6.87 1.44
CA ALA A 123 -11.35 7.76 2.58
C ALA A 123 -9.98 8.47 2.55
N ILE A 124 -8.91 7.74 2.20
CA ILE A 124 -7.56 8.31 2.01
C ILE A 124 -7.59 9.36 0.90
N THR A 125 -8.17 9.00 -0.25
CA THR A 125 -8.27 9.87 -1.43
C THR A 125 -9.04 11.14 -1.11
N GLU A 126 -10.22 11.03 -0.52
CA GLU A 126 -11.06 12.17 -0.15
C GLU A 126 -10.36 13.10 0.84
N ALA A 127 -9.69 12.54 1.86
CA ALA A 127 -8.94 13.34 2.81
C ALA A 127 -7.77 14.11 2.15
N ILE A 128 -7.03 13.45 1.24
CA ILE A 128 -5.95 14.11 0.48
C ILE A 128 -6.50 15.22 -0.42
N LEU A 129 -7.60 14.96 -1.13
CA LEU A 129 -8.26 15.95 -2.00
C LEU A 129 -8.76 17.16 -1.21
N ASN A 130 -9.28 16.95 -0.01
CA ASN A 130 -9.76 17.99 0.90
C ASN A 130 -8.64 18.65 1.72
N ARG A 131 -7.38 18.26 1.50
CA ARG A 131 -6.20 18.75 2.23
C ARG A 131 -6.27 18.47 3.74
N ASP A 132 -7.04 17.46 4.14
CA ASP A 132 -7.16 17.01 5.52
C ASP A 132 -6.02 16.02 5.86
N SER A 133 -4.92 16.56 6.35
CA SER A 133 -3.73 15.78 6.73
C SER A 133 -4.02 14.78 7.86
N VAL A 134 -4.89 15.13 8.81
CA VAL A 134 -5.22 14.25 9.94
C VAL A 134 -6.14 13.13 9.47
N GLY A 135 -7.17 13.46 8.68
CA GLY A 135 -8.06 12.47 8.06
C GLY A 135 -7.29 11.47 7.19
N ALA A 136 -6.33 11.93 6.38
CA ALA A 136 -5.54 11.06 5.52
C ALA A 136 -4.68 10.07 6.31
N LYS A 137 -4.04 10.54 7.39
CA LYS A 137 -3.29 9.70 8.33
C LYS A 137 -4.18 8.63 8.96
N CYS A 138 -5.31 9.04 9.53
CA CYS A 138 -6.25 8.13 10.18
C CYS A 138 -6.82 7.08 9.21
N ALA A 139 -7.15 7.49 7.99
CA ALA A 139 -7.65 6.59 6.95
C ALA A 139 -6.58 5.58 6.52
N MET A 140 -5.31 6.00 6.37
CA MET A 140 -4.20 5.10 6.06
C MET A 140 -3.92 4.11 7.19
N ILE A 141 -3.92 4.57 8.46
CA ILE A 141 -3.79 3.68 9.62
C ILE A 141 -4.91 2.62 9.62
N THR A 142 -6.13 3.04 9.33
CA THR A 142 -7.29 2.14 9.26
C THR A 142 -7.13 1.10 8.15
N HIS A 143 -6.74 1.52 6.94
CA HIS A 143 -6.44 0.64 5.80
C HIS A 143 -5.43 -0.46 6.19
N LEU A 144 -4.28 -0.05 6.72
CA LEU A 144 -3.22 -0.98 7.12
C LEU A 144 -3.67 -1.90 8.26
N THR A 145 -4.46 -1.39 9.21
CA THR A 145 -4.95 -2.21 10.33
C THR A 145 -5.84 -3.35 9.86
N TYR A 146 -6.69 -3.12 8.86
CA TYR A 146 -7.46 -4.22 8.22
C TYR A 146 -6.53 -5.26 7.59
N ASN A 147 -5.49 -4.82 6.87
CA ASN A 147 -4.49 -5.73 6.29
C ASN A 147 -3.85 -6.63 7.36
N ARG A 148 -3.44 -6.05 8.50
CA ARG A 148 -2.86 -6.81 9.62
C ARG A 148 -3.84 -7.83 10.18
N GLN A 149 -5.10 -7.44 10.40
CA GLN A 149 -6.12 -8.32 10.95
C GLN A 149 -6.40 -9.52 10.05
N ALA A 150 -6.44 -9.33 8.73
CA ALA A 150 -6.60 -10.44 7.79
C ALA A 150 -5.45 -11.45 7.86
N ILE A 151 -4.20 -10.99 7.91
CA ILE A 151 -3.04 -11.89 8.03
C ILE A 151 -3.08 -12.65 9.35
N MET A 152 -3.39 -11.97 10.45
CA MET A 152 -3.49 -12.61 11.77
C MET A 152 -4.53 -13.73 11.77
N LYS A 153 -5.70 -13.49 11.17
CA LYS A 153 -6.74 -14.50 11.03
C LYS A 153 -6.27 -15.70 10.18
N LEU A 154 -5.59 -15.46 9.06
CA LEU A 154 -5.03 -16.53 8.23
C LEU A 154 -3.96 -17.37 8.97
N LEU A 155 -3.17 -16.73 9.83
CA LEU A 155 -2.19 -17.41 10.67
C LEU A 155 -2.85 -18.25 11.78
N GLU A 156 -3.92 -17.75 12.38
CA GLU A 156 -4.71 -18.51 13.36
C GLU A 156 -5.36 -19.75 12.73
N GLU A 157 -5.89 -19.64 11.53
CA GLU A 157 -6.52 -20.77 10.79
C GLU A 157 -5.51 -21.83 10.30
N ARG A 158 -4.22 -21.50 10.28
CA ARG A 158 -3.13 -22.41 9.86
C ARG A 158 -2.63 -23.30 11.01
N ASN A 159 -2.88 -22.91 12.27
CA ASN A 159 -2.47 -23.63 13.48
C ASN A 159 -3.58 -24.55 14.00
#